data_AF-M0BSD6-F1
#
_entry.id   AF-M0BSD6-F1
#
_cell.length_a   1.000
_cell.length_b   1.000
_cell.length_c   1.000
_cell.angle_alpha   90.00
_cell.angle_beta   90.00
_cell.angle_gamma   90.00
#
_symmetry.space_group_name_H-M   'P 1'
#
loop_
_entity.id
_entity.type
_entity.pdbx_description
1 polymer ?
#
loop_
_entity_poly.entity_id
_entity_poly.type
_entity_poly.pdbx_seq_one_letter_code
_entity_poly.pdbx_strand_id
1 'polypeptide(L)'
;MGLGSTAKKIQLVSEKAEQMYNQVQQLQQRIMNLEGEVDETHDTVTDLEADVAEQRALLEAIAEDRGLDVEAILAEVATDDGTEPAGEDDTETAQTDGDGTAGDGTDATAASEPNA
;
A
#
# COMPACT_ATOMS: atom_id res chain seq x y z
N MET A 1 -42.69 -52.75 6.72
CA MET A 1 -42.12 -51.40 7.01
C MET A 1 -40.86 -51.20 6.18
N GLY A 2 -40.93 -50.84 4.89
CA GLY A 2 -39.69 -50.76 4.07
C GLY A 2 -39.82 -50.08 2.70
N LEU A 3 -40.99 -50.12 2.06
CA LEU A 3 -41.20 -49.44 0.77
C LEU A 3 -41.46 -47.93 0.95
N GLY A 4 -42.14 -47.52 2.03
CA GLY A 4 -42.41 -46.10 2.32
C GLY A 4 -41.18 -45.28 2.71
N SER A 5 -40.16 -45.90 3.33
CA SER A 5 -38.93 -45.19 3.72
C SER A 5 -38.02 -44.89 2.53
N THR A 6 -38.06 -45.70 1.47
CA THR A 6 -37.29 -45.47 0.23
C THR A 6 -37.93 -44.39 -0.62
N ALA A 7 -39.26 -44.39 -0.77
CA ALA A 7 -39.99 -43.31 -1.42
C ALA A 7 -39.76 -41.95 -0.72
N LYS A 8 -39.78 -41.93 0.61
CA LYS A 8 -39.51 -40.72 1.40
C LYS A 8 -38.07 -40.21 1.26
N LYS A 9 -37.08 -41.09 1.11
CA LYS A 9 -35.69 -40.71 0.84
C LYS A 9 -35.53 -40.10 -0.55
N ILE A 10 -36.19 -40.65 -1.57
CA ILE A 10 -36.17 -40.08 -2.93
C ILE A 10 -36.80 -38.69 -2.92
N GLN A 11 -37.95 -38.52 -2.26
CA GLN A 11 -38.58 -37.21 -2.11
C GLN A 11 -37.65 -36.19 -1.41
N LEU A 12 -36.98 -36.59 -0.33
CA LEU A 12 -36.07 -35.71 0.41
C LEU A 12 -34.82 -35.34 -0.40
N VAL A 13 -34.32 -36.25 -1.25
CA VAL A 13 -33.24 -35.93 -2.21
C VAL A 13 -33.73 -34.93 -3.26
N SER A 14 -34.95 -35.08 -3.78
CA SER A 14 -35.52 -34.12 -4.73
C SER A 14 -35.72 -32.74 -4.09
N GLU A 15 -36.26 -32.66 -2.87
CA GLU A 15 -36.42 -31.40 -2.13
C GLU A 15 -35.06 -30.72 -1.88
N LYS A 16 -34.02 -31.49 -1.53
CA LYS A 16 -32.67 -30.95 -1.37
C LYS A 16 -32.05 -30.50 -2.69
N ALA A 17 -32.29 -31.23 -3.78
CA ALA A 17 -31.82 -30.85 -5.11
C ALA A 17 -32.48 -29.55 -5.58
N GLU A 18 -33.77 -29.37 -5.32
CA GLU A 18 -34.50 -28.13 -5.61
C GLU A 18 -33.95 -26.95 -4.78
N GLN A 19 -33.69 -27.16 -3.48
CA GLN A 19 -33.06 -26.14 -2.64
C GLN A 19 -31.67 -25.76 -3.11
N MET A 20 -30.84 -26.73 -3.49
CA MET A 20 -29.51 -26.48 -4.05
C MET A 20 -29.59 -25.72 -5.37
N TYR A 21 -30.51 -26.09 -6.25
CA TYR A 21 -30.73 -25.38 -7.50
C TYR A 21 -31.08 -23.90 -7.24
N ASN A 22 -32.02 -23.64 -6.33
CA ASN A 22 -32.39 -22.28 -5.95
C ASN A 22 -31.23 -21.49 -5.35
N GLN A 23 -30.39 -22.13 -4.51
CA GLN A 23 -29.20 -21.50 -3.95
C GLN A 23 -28.17 -21.14 -5.03
N VAL A 24 -27.96 -22.00 -6.01
CA VAL A 24 -27.06 -21.73 -7.14
C VAL A 24 -27.59 -20.56 -7.97
N GLN A 25 -28.89 -20.49 -8.24
CA GLN A 25 -29.49 -19.36 -8.95
C GLN A 25 -29.32 -18.04 -8.19
N GLN A 26 -29.53 -18.04 -6.87
CA GLN A 26 -29.32 -16.85 -6.04
C GLN A 26 -27.84 -16.43 -6.02
N LEU A 27 -26.92 -17.39 -5.96
CA LEU A 27 -25.49 -17.12 -6.00
C LEU A 27 -25.09 -16.52 -7.36
N GLN A 28 -25.61 -17.07 -8.46
CA GLN A 28 -25.39 -16.54 -9.80
C GLN A 28 -25.87 -15.08 -9.89
N GLN A 29 -27.08 -14.79 -9.42
CA GLN A 29 -27.60 -13.42 -9.42
C GLN A 29 -26.74 -12.48 -8.58
N ARG A 30 -26.27 -12.93 -7.42
CA ARG A 30 -25.38 -12.13 -6.57
C ARG A 30 -24.06 -11.83 -7.25
N ILE A 31 -23.48 -12.80 -7.96
CA ILE A 31 -22.24 -12.60 -8.72
C ILE A 31 -22.47 -11.58 -9.84
N MET A 32 -23.55 -11.70 -10.60
CA MET A 32 -23.88 -10.73 -11.66
C MET A 32 -24.05 -9.31 -11.12
N ASN A 33 -24.69 -9.17 -9.95
CA ASN A 33 -24.85 -7.86 -9.32
C ASN A 33 -23.52 -7.29 -8.82
N LEU A 34 -22.67 -8.14 -8.22
CA LEU A 34 -21.34 -7.73 -7.76
C LEU A 34 -20.44 -7.32 -8.92
N GLU A 35 -20.50 -8.04 -10.04
CA GLU A 35 -19.76 -7.68 -11.25
C GLU A 35 -20.18 -6.30 -11.75
N GLY A 36 -21.49 -6.04 -11.84
CA GLY A 36 -22.00 -4.73 -12.22
C GLY A 36 -21.62 -3.60 -11.25
N GLU A 37 -21.64 -3.85 -9.93
CA GLU A 37 -21.23 -2.86 -8.93
C GLU A 37 -19.72 -2.56 -8.98
N VAL A 38 -18.89 -3.56 -9.28
CA VAL A 38 -17.45 -3.37 -9.48
C VAL A 38 -17.18 -2.56 -10.73
N ASP A 39 -17.88 -2.83 -11.84
CA ASP A 39 -17.75 -2.05 -13.07
C ASP A 39 -18.14 -0.57 -12.83
N GLU A 40 -19.28 -0.32 -12.17
CA GLU A 40 -19.72 1.04 -11.82
C GLU A 40 -18.73 1.75 -10.88
N THR A 41 -18.17 1.02 -9.91
CA THR A 41 -17.14 1.55 -9.00
C THR A 41 -15.87 1.89 -9.77
N HIS A 42 -15.45 1.04 -10.70
CA HIS A 42 -14.27 1.27 -11.53
C HIS A 42 -14.43 2.54 -12.37
N ASP A 43 -15.59 2.71 -13.00
CA ASP A 43 -15.90 3.91 -13.78
C ASP A 43 -15.88 5.16 -12.88
N THR A 44 -16.51 5.08 -11.71
CA THR A 44 -16.51 6.18 -10.72
C THR A 44 -15.09 6.54 -10.26
N VAL A 45 -14.23 5.55 -10.00
CA VAL A 45 -12.83 5.77 -9.62
C VAL A 45 -12.05 6.41 -10.76
N THR A 46 -12.27 5.96 -12.00
CA THR A 46 -11.61 6.53 -13.18
C THR A 46 -11.95 8.01 -13.35
N ASP A 47 -13.22 8.37 -13.19
CA ASP A 47 -13.67 9.77 -13.24
C ASP A 47 -13.06 10.59 -12.10
N LEU A 48 -13.03 10.04 -10.88
CA LEU A 48 -12.42 10.70 -9.73
C LEU A 48 -10.91 10.93 -9.91
N GLU A 49 -10.19 9.97 -10.50
CA GLU A 49 -8.77 10.11 -10.82
C GLU A 49 -8.52 11.26 -11.81
N ALA A 50 -9.38 11.38 -12.83
CA ALA A 50 -9.32 12.48 -13.78
C ALA A 50 -9.59 13.84 -13.11
N ASP A 51 -10.63 13.93 -12.28
CA ASP A 51 -10.97 15.15 -11.53
C ASP A 51 -9.84 15.57 -10.59
N VAL A 52 -9.22 14.62 -9.87
CA VAL A 52 -8.07 14.90 -8.99
C VAL A 52 -6.86 15.37 -9.78
N ALA A 53 -6.59 14.80 -10.96
CA ALA A 53 -5.52 15.24 -11.83
C ALA A 53 -5.75 16.68 -12.33
N GLU A 54 -6.97 17.02 -12.76
CA GLU A 54 -7.34 18.39 -13.13
C GLU A 54 -7.19 19.36 -11.95
N GLN A 55 -7.66 18.97 -10.76
CA GLN A 55 -7.54 19.80 -9.56
C GLN A 55 -6.08 20.03 -9.18
N ARG A 56 -5.21 19.01 -9.27
CA ARG A 56 -3.78 19.17 -9.04
C ARG A 56 -3.15 20.14 -10.03
N ALA A 57 -3.44 20.00 -11.32
CA ALA A 57 -2.95 20.93 -12.35
C ALA A 57 -3.42 22.37 -12.09
N LEU A 58 -4.66 22.56 -11.67
CA LEU A 58 -5.19 23.87 -11.31
C LEU A 58 -4.50 24.46 -10.08
N LEU A 59 -4.27 23.64 -9.04
CA LEU A 59 -3.56 24.07 -7.83
C LEU A 59 -2.10 24.44 -8.13
N GLU A 60 -1.43 23.69 -8.99
CA GLU A 60 -0.06 23.96 -9.44
C GLU A 60 0.01 25.28 -10.22
N ALA A 61 -0.92 25.51 -11.16
CA ALA A 61 -1.01 26.78 -11.87
C ALA A 61 -1.23 27.98 -10.93
N ILE A 62 -2.09 27.82 -9.91
CA ILE A 62 -2.31 28.86 -8.89
C ILE A 62 -1.06 29.06 -8.03
N ALA A 63 -0.34 27.99 -7.67
CA ALA A 63 0.88 28.07 -6.89
C ALA A 63 1.99 28.80 -7.66
N GLU A 64 2.17 28.49 -8.95
CA GLU A 64 3.11 29.18 -9.84
C GLU A 64 2.78 30.67 -9.96
N ASP A 65 1.51 31.03 -10.15
CA ASP A 65 1.03 32.42 -10.16
C ASP A 65 1.35 33.18 -8.85
N ARG A 66 1.44 32.47 -7.73
CA ARG A 66 1.76 33.03 -6.41
C ARG A 66 3.25 32.94 -6.07
N GLY A 67 4.06 32.35 -6.94
CA GLY A 67 5.49 32.13 -6.70
C GLY A 67 5.78 31.16 -5.56
N LEU A 68 4.87 30.19 -5.34
CA LEU A 68 5.05 29.13 -4.35
C LEU A 68 5.76 27.94 -5.00
N ASP A 69 6.75 27.39 -4.31
CA ASP A 69 7.42 26.15 -4.71
C ASP A 69 6.63 24.95 -4.18
N VAL A 70 5.86 24.31 -5.06
CA VAL A 70 5.01 23.17 -4.73
C VAL A 70 5.84 21.97 -4.25
N GLU A 71 7.00 21.75 -4.86
CA GLU A 71 7.88 20.61 -4.53
C GLU A 71 8.45 20.75 -3.12
N ALA A 72 8.91 21.95 -2.77
CA ALA A 72 9.40 22.23 -1.41
C ALA A 72 8.30 22.05 -0.35
N ILE A 73 7.07 22.51 -0.63
CA ILE A 73 5.92 22.35 0.28
C ILE A 73 5.55 20.87 0.46
N LEU A 74 5.55 20.09 -0.62
CA LEU A 74 5.27 18.65 -0.55
C LEU A 74 6.34 17.89 0.25
N ALA A 75 7.62 18.25 0.09
CA ALA A 75 8.72 17.67 0.88
C ALA A 75 8.61 18.00 2.38
N GLU A 76 8.20 19.22 2.72
CA GLU A 76 7.94 19.62 4.11
C GLU A 76 6.80 18.80 4.73
N VAL A 77 5.68 18.65 4.01
CA VAL A 77 4.51 17.87 4.46
C VAL A 77 4.85 16.39 4.65
N ALA A 78 5.58 15.77 3.70
CA ALA A 78 5.99 14.37 3.82
C ALA A 78 6.83 14.10 5.09
N THR A 79 7.68 15.07 5.45
CA THR A 79 8.51 15.01 6.65
C THR A 79 7.68 15.18 7.95
N ASP A 80 6.65 16.04 7.94
CA ASP A 80 5.78 16.28 9.12
C ASP A 80 4.82 15.10 9.39
N ASP A 81 4.31 14.44 8.36
CA ASP A 81 3.39 13.28 8.49
C ASP A 81 4.12 11.96 8.87
N GLY A 82 5.42 12.03 9.19
CA GLY A 82 6.21 10.89 9.67
C GLY A 82 6.43 9.77 8.64
N THR A 83 6.16 10.03 7.35
CA THR A 83 6.49 9.14 6.24
C THR A 83 7.75 9.67 5.58
N GLU A 84 8.91 9.14 5.98
CA GLU A 84 10.15 9.45 5.27
C GLU A 84 9.97 9.15 3.77
N PRO A 85 10.39 10.05 2.87
CA PRO A 85 10.36 9.75 1.45
C PRO A 85 11.21 8.50 1.23
N ALA A 86 10.66 7.51 0.54
CA ALA A 86 11.42 6.35 0.09
C ALA A 86 12.48 6.86 -0.89
N GLY A 87 13.67 7.12 -0.35
CA GLY A 87 14.75 7.84 -1.02
C GLY A 87 15.11 7.23 -2.35
N GLU A 88 15.11 8.08 -3.37
CA GLU A 88 15.88 7.86 -4.58
C GLU A 88 17.38 7.90 -4.23
N ASP A 89 18.06 6.91 -4.77
CA ASP A 89 19.48 6.58 -4.74
C ASP A 89 20.37 7.84 -4.95
N ASP A 90 20.89 8.45 -3.87
CA ASP A 90 21.97 9.44 -3.98
C ASP A 90 23.31 8.82 -3.60
N THR A 91 24.03 8.53 -4.66
CA THR A 91 25.37 7.96 -4.75
C THR A 91 26.39 8.62 -3.82
N GLU A 92 27.08 7.74 -3.08
CA GLU A 92 28.36 7.94 -2.42
C GLU A 92 29.37 8.76 -3.26
N THR A 93 29.76 9.96 -2.78
CA THR A 93 31.10 10.49 -3.05
C THR A 93 31.68 11.16 -1.80
N ALA A 94 32.67 10.47 -1.23
CA ALA A 94 33.51 10.96 -0.14
C ALA A 94 34.51 12.00 -0.64
N GLN A 95 34.49 13.20 -0.07
CA GLN A 95 35.71 13.97 0.24
C GLN A 95 35.38 15.22 1.06
N THR A 96 36.07 15.43 2.18
CA THR A 96 36.92 16.62 2.35
C THR A 96 37.79 16.50 3.60
N ASP A 97 39.01 16.99 3.41
CA ASP A 97 40.21 16.84 4.23
C ASP A 97 40.16 17.56 5.58
N GLY A 98 40.77 16.92 6.59
CA GLY A 98 41.09 17.52 7.88
C GLY A 98 42.56 17.31 8.21
N ASP A 99 43.38 18.24 7.75
CA ASP A 99 44.81 18.42 8.06
C ASP A 99 45.06 18.46 9.58
N GLY A 100 45.93 17.56 10.06
CA GLY A 100 46.25 17.37 11.47
C GLY A 100 47.70 16.90 11.62
N THR A 101 48.58 17.87 11.79
CA THR A 101 50.04 17.82 11.83
C THR A 101 50.67 16.65 12.60
N ALA A 102 51.82 16.21 12.10
CA ALA A 102 52.66 15.13 12.60
C ALA A 102 53.15 15.30 14.05
N GLY A 103 53.16 14.19 14.79
CA GLY A 103 53.84 14.02 16.06
C GLY A 103 54.19 12.54 16.25
N ASP A 104 55.25 12.12 15.57
CA ASP A 104 55.90 10.82 15.76
C ASP A 104 56.49 10.71 17.18
N GLY A 105 56.28 9.56 17.81
CA GLY A 105 56.65 9.31 19.21
C GLY A 105 56.31 7.88 19.62
N THR A 106 56.85 6.90 18.90
CA THR A 106 56.85 5.49 19.31
C THR A 106 57.76 5.26 20.50
N ASP A 107 57.20 4.82 21.63
CA ASP A 107 57.90 4.01 22.65
C ASP A 107 56.84 3.24 23.45
N ALA A 108 56.48 2.03 23.02
CA ALA A 108 57.06 0.76 23.45
C ALA A 108 56.89 0.44 24.95
N THR A 109 56.28 -0.73 25.17
CA THR A 109 56.51 -1.67 26.28
C THR A 109 55.86 -1.44 27.65
N ALA A 110 55.00 -2.43 27.97
CA ALA A 110 55.05 -3.28 29.15
C ALA A 110 53.90 -3.16 30.18
N ALA A 111 53.11 -4.24 30.17
CA ALA A 111 52.79 -5.06 31.33
C ALA A 111 51.72 -4.59 32.34
N SER A 112 50.66 -5.42 32.38
CA SER A 112 50.05 -6.00 33.59
C SER A 112 49.32 -5.09 34.57
N GLU A 113 47.98 -5.16 34.48
CA GLU A 113 47.05 -5.55 35.58
C GLU A 113 47.10 -4.72 36.91
N PRO A 114 46.24 -4.98 37.92
CA PRO A 114 45.09 -4.13 38.21
C PRO A 114 45.13 -3.54 39.65
N ASN A 115 44.07 -2.80 39.99
CA ASN A 115 43.53 -2.61 41.34
C ASN A 115 44.22 -1.63 42.30
N ALA A 116 43.48 -0.59 42.71
CA ALA A 116 43.35 -0.11 44.09
C ALA A 116 42.05 0.69 44.24
#